data_AF-A0A8J8KFB0-F1
#
_entry.id   AF-A0A8J8KFB0-F1
#
_cell.length_a   1.000
_cell.length_b   1.000
_cell.length_c   1.000
_cell.angle_alpha   90.00
_cell.angle_beta   90.00
_cell.angle_gamma   90.00
#
_symmetry.space_group_name_H-M   'P 1'
#
loop_
_entity.id
_entity.type
_entity.pdbx_description
1 polymer ?
#
loop_
_entity_poly.entity_id
_entity_poly.type
_entity_poly.pdbx_seq_one_letter_code
_entity_poly.pdbx_strand_id
1 'polypeptide(L)'
;MKNKKNFQKKLATTVASAFFITAAATPFFSENAQAASKFKDIPSGAFYEKAVQHLSEKGVIGGYNDGTFKPNKAVTRAEAAKMLAYDLGLEAPTETSTNFKDVKKGDWYYEPVMALSQAGGISGYENGTFGPNKTITRAEMASMLVKAYGIQANIEGEQTPFTDVPPTSWFAGAVQTLYKNNITSGKSQTKFAPNDPVTRGEIAAFIQKVNEAKNNSDETKKSTIEINEDNTVTIAGTTYKIPASLSGIFNKENAKILANAEIKLEENNGTITKITYLQLNTSGQPAANGQQEFSNNLVLDGKGNTIAGTLKVNANYITIKNVTIEGDLEITPNLANDFYSENITVKGQTIVSGGDSNTVVFKNAKLGIVAVNKKGVRIETKGKTSINQLNIHTNAHIAADEQSTIQKTIIQNGSNDVQLDGPFEMVEVQNNQAATIKGNAFIKELQLKQNANLALQIKNKIAQLKVEKGAKFSLGFDTAIGHLQLPYGIQATDVITNFNDRKNNIEKTNNETNPEYKDPSLTPGGGGGGGAVGKPSADSILNSYKDDFEQLKNKAETDFNNLLTDFVYNKIEFSEALNQGKEKYKYYESSFNNIYNELVNDLKSNGYSEDHAKVVKDTFDSLVGPYSKFLE
;
A
#
# COMPACT_ATOMS: atom_id res chain seq x y z
N MET A 1 -44.54 9.51 28.69
CA MET A 1 -44.43 9.94 30.10
C MET A 1 -43.44 9.03 30.82
N LYS A 2 -42.44 9.67 31.45
CA LYS A 2 -41.74 9.29 32.69
C LYS A 2 -40.86 8.03 32.74
N ASN A 3 -39.59 8.34 33.06
CA ASN A 3 -38.68 7.69 34.00
C ASN A 3 -37.80 6.55 33.51
N LYS A 4 -36.53 6.91 33.24
CA LYS A 4 -35.34 6.21 33.77
C LYS A 4 -34.15 7.19 33.79
N LYS A 5 -34.19 8.14 34.73
CA LYS A 5 -33.01 8.85 35.26
C LYS A 5 -32.72 8.27 36.64
N ASN A 6 -31.43 8.15 36.95
CA ASN A 6 -30.82 7.88 38.25
C ASN A 6 -30.72 6.42 38.71
N PHE A 7 -29.55 5.82 38.48
CA PHE A 7 -28.90 5.02 39.52
C PHE A 7 -27.42 5.45 39.66
N GLN A 8 -27.24 6.47 40.51
CA GLN A 8 -26.18 6.65 41.50
C GLN A 8 -24.69 6.70 41.06
N LYS A 9 -24.21 7.94 40.95
CA LYS A 9 -22.95 8.38 41.57
C LYS A 9 -22.96 8.05 43.07
N LYS A 10 -21.88 7.48 43.60
CA LYS A 10 -21.34 7.67 44.97
C LYS A 10 -20.05 6.88 45.15
N LEU A 11 -18.91 7.59 45.21
CA LEU A 11 -17.97 7.52 46.34
C LEU A 11 -16.86 8.54 46.11
N ALA A 12 -16.71 9.42 47.08
CA ALA A 12 -15.71 10.47 47.16
C ALA A 12 -14.86 10.22 48.42
N THR A 13 -13.54 10.44 48.26
CA THR A 13 -12.56 10.93 49.27
C THR A 13 -12.32 10.11 50.55
N THR A 14 -11.04 9.88 50.93
CA THR A 14 -10.35 10.54 52.07
C THR A 14 -8.96 9.93 52.38
N VAL A 15 -7.94 10.80 52.30
CA VAL A 15 -6.69 10.96 53.12
C VAL A 15 -5.43 10.12 52.88
N ALA A 16 -4.34 10.91 52.74
CA ALA A 16 -2.93 10.61 52.66
C ALA A 16 -2.29 10.14 53.98
N SER A 17 -1.16 9.46 53.89
CA SER A 17 -0.12 9.43 54.93
C SER A 17 1.25 9.18 54.29
N ALA A 18 2.15 10.14 54.45
CA ALA A 18 3.52 10.12 53.99
C ALA A 18 4.42 9.29 54.93
N PHE A 19 5.42 8.61 54.38
CA PHE A 19 6.64 8.25 55.10
C PHE A 19 7.85 8.66 54.26
N PHE A 20 8.59 9.66 54.76
CA PHE A 20 9.94 9.98 54.34
C PHE A 20 10.90 9.01 55.04
N ILE A 21 11.74 8.30 54.28
CA ILE A 21 13.03 7.79 54.76
C ILE A 21 14.08 8.12 53.70
N THR A 22 15.02 8.97 54.07
CA THR A 22 16.25 9.27 53.34
C THR A 22 17.34 8.27 53.71
N ALA A 23 18.02 7.66 52.74
CA ALA A 23 19.44 7.29 52.87
C ALA A 23 20.07 6.89 51.51
N ALA A 24 21.01 7.74 51.08
CA ALA A 24 22.24 7.51 50.30
C ALA A 24 22.27 6.52 49.12
N ALA A 25 22.57 7.08 47.94
CA ALA A 25 23.00 6.37 46.74
C ALA A 25 24.46 5.87 46.84
N THR A 26 24.73 4.71 46.23
CA THR A 26 25.75 4.54 45.16
C THR A 26 25.54 3.21 44.44
N PRO A 27 25.99 3.09 43.17
CA PRO A 27 25.40 2.19 42.18
C PRO A 27 26.20 0.92 41.93
N PHE A 28 25.53 -0.17 41.58
CA PHE A 28 26.10 -1.27 40.79
C PHE A 28 25.07 -1.78 39.78
N PHE A 29 25.60 -2.23 38.65
CA PHE A 29 24.99 -2.32 37.34
C PHE A 29 23.85 -3.34 37.19
N SER A 30 22.97 -3.01 36.24
CA SER A 30 22.13 -3.83 35.36
C SER A 30 21.51 -5.12 35.90
N GLU A 31 20.18 -5.13 35.93
CA GLU A 31 19.45 -6.24 35.30
C GLU A 31 18.12 -5.75 34.71
N ASN A 32 17.85 -6.22 33.51
CA ASN A 32 16.64 -5.96 32.73
C ASN A 32 15.38 -6.22 33.55
N ALA A 33 14.52 -5.21 33.74
CA ALA A 33 13.10 -5.45 34.00
C ALA A 33 12.35 -5.47 32.66
N GLN A 34 12.70 -6.44 31.82
CA GLN A 34 11.76 -6.93 30.81
C GLN A 34 10.65 -7.61 31.61
N ALA A 35 9.43 -7.06 31.57
CA ALA A 35 8.27 -7.77 32.10
C ALA A 35 8.20 -9.11 31.37
N ALA A 36 8.60 -10.18 32.06
CA ALA A 36 8.62 -11.51 31.47
C ALA A 36 7.19 -11.86 31.04
N SER A 37 7.01 -12.32 29.80
CA SER A 37 5.75 -12.93 29.36
C SER A 37 5.34 -13.95 30.42
N LYS A 38 4.13 -13.80 30.96
CA LYS A 38 3.55 -14.71 31.97
C LYS A 38 3.55 -16.18 31.51
N PHE A 39 3.64 -16.42 30.20
CA PHE A 39 3.63 -17.74 29.60
C PHE A 39 4.92 -18.01 28.81
N LYS A 40 5.49 -19.21 29.00
CA LYS A 40 6.80 -19.61 28.46
C LYS A 40 6.81 -19.87 26.95
N ASP A 41 5.64 -20.10 26.36
CA ASP A 41 5.44 -20.50 24.96
C ASP A 41 4.86 -19.38 24.10
N ILE A 42 5.00 -18.12 24.54
CA ILE A 42 4.67 -16.93 23.76
C ILE A 42 6.00 -16.33 23.28
N PRO A 43 6.35 -16.46 21.99
CA PRO A 43 7.53 -15.83 21.43
C PRO A 43 7.40 -14.30 21.44
N SER A 44 8.48 -13.60 21.76
CA SER A 44 8.57 -12.15 21.61
C SER A 44 8.32 -11.74 20.15
N GLY A 45 7.47 -10.74 19.95
CA GLY A 45 7.06 -10.26 18.63
C GLY A 45 5.96 -11.08 17.96
N ALA A 46 5.41 -12.12 18.60
CA ALA A 46 4.25 -12.83 18.06
C ALA A 46 3.05 -11.88 17.95
N PHE A 47 2.27 -11.98 16.87
CA PHE A 47 1.16 -11.05 16.59
C PHE A 47 0.07 -11.02 17.69
N TYR A 48 0.01 -12.06 18.52
CA TYR A 48 -0.93 -12.19 19.64
C TYR A 48 -0.29 -11.92 21.02
N GLU A 49 1.02 -11.65 21.11
CA GLU A 49 1.75 -11.50 22.38
C GLU A 49 1.08 -10.47 23.31
N LYS A 50 0.93 -9.23 22.83
CA LYS A 50 0.32 -8.14 23.60
C LYS A 50 -1.13 -8.42 23.97
N ALA A 51 -1.89 -9.01 23.05
CA ALA A 51 -3.28 -9.40 23.29
C ALA A 51 -3.38 -10.44 24.41
N VAL A 52 -2.49 -11.45 24.39
CA VAL A 52 -2.45 -12.49 25.42
C VAL A 52 -2.07 -11.91 26.78
N GLN A 53 -1.11 -10.99 26.81
CA GLN A 53 -0.71 -10.29 28.03
C GLN A 53 -1.88 -9.49 28.62
N HIS A 54 -2.45 -8.55 27.85
CA HIS A 54 -3.53 -7.67 28.32
C HIS A 54 -4.76 -8.45 28.80
N LEU A 55 -5.19 -9.45 28.03
CA LEU A 55 -6.36 -10.25 28.40
C LEU A 55 -6.08 -11.15 29.60
N SER A 56 -4.83 -11.57 29.83
CA SER A 56 -4.49 -12.34 31.04
C SER A 56 -4.42 -11.47 32.29
N GLU A 57 -3.94 -10.23 32.16
CA GLU A 57 -3.95 -9.24 33.25
C GLU A 57 -5.37 -8.86 33.64
N LYS A 58 -6.29 -8.75 32.68
CA LYS A 58 -7.73 -8.56 32.90
C LYS A 58 -8.46 -9.80 33.46
N GLY A 59 -7.79 -10.95 33.53
CA GLY A 59 -8.42 -12.20 33.97
C GLY A 59 -9.38 -12.85 32.95
N VAL A 60 -9.40 -12.36 31.71
CA VAL A 60 -10.23 -12.91 30.61
C VAL A 60 -9.70 -14.27 30.16
N ILE A 61 -8.37 -14.39 30.06
CA ILE A 61 -7.71 -15.62 29.64
C ILE A 61 -6.66 -16.09 30.64
N GLY A 62 -6.51 -17.41 30.73
CA GLY A 62 -5.50 -18.07 31.56
C GLY A 62 -4.67 -19.08 30.76
N GLY A 63 -3.50 -19.42 31.30
CA GLY A 63 -2.66 -20.50 30.82
C GLY A 63 -2.95 -21.83 31.53
N TYR A 64 -2.13 -22.82 31.23
CA TYR A 64 -2.15 -24.15 31.83
C TYR A 64 -1.22 -24.21 33.05
N ASN A 65 -1.40 -25.22 33.89
CA ASN A 65 -0.60 -25.43 35.10
C ASN A 65 0.91 -25.63 34.82
N ASP A 66 1.27 -25.99 33.58
CA ASP A 66 2.65 -26.13 33.11
C ASP A 66 3.33 -24.77 32.79
N GLY A 67 2.61 -23.66 32.93
CA GLY A 67 3.10 -22.31 32.65
C GLY A 67 3.03 -21.92 31.17
N THR A 68 2.30 -22.68 30.35
CA THR A 68 2.09 -22.40 28.92
C THR A 68 0.71 -21.79 28.64
N PHE A 69 0.55 -21.10 27.52
CA PHE A 69 -0.71 -20.59 27.00
C PHE A 69 -1.31 -21.46 25.90
N LYS A 70 -0.48 -22.17 25.15
CA LYS A 70 -0.77 -22.99 23.96
C LYS A 70 -1.44 -22.17 22.85
N PRO A 71 -0.77 -21.13 22.31
CA PRO A 71 -1.39 -20.18 21.38
C PRO A 71 -1.92 -20.81 20.09
N ASN A 72 -1.30 -21.88 19.61
CA ASN A 72 -1.69 -22.57 18.38
C ASN A 72 -2.78 -23.64 18.56
N LYS A 73 -3.23 -23.89 19.79
CA LYS A 73 -4.32 -24.84 20.05
C LYS A 73 -5.64 -24.23 19.56
N ALA A 74 -6.41 -24.99 18.80
CA ALA A 74 -7.76 -24.59 18.39
C ALA A 74 -8.69 -24.42 19.60
N VAL A 75 -9.60 -23.45 19.55
CA VAL A 75 -10.60 -23.22 20.61
C VAL A 75 -11.97 -23.80 20.26
N THR A 76 -12.65 -24.29 21.27
CA THR A 76 -14.05 -24.70 21.19
C THR A 76 -14.99 -23.49 21.23
N ARG A 77 -16.22 -23.66 20.75
CA ARG A 77 -17.27 -22.64 20.83
C ARG A 77 -17.58 -22.22 22.28
N ALA A 78 -17.54 -23.16 23.23
CA ALA A 78 -17.67 -22.87 24.65
C ALA A 78 -16.52 -22.04 25.21
N GLU A 79 -15.27 -22.35 24.83
CA GLU A 79 -14.10 -21.55 25.25
C GLU A 79 -14.18 -20.13 24.67
N ALA A 80 -14.55 -20.00 23.39
CA ALA A 80 -14.78 -18.70 22.76
C ALA A 80 -15.87 -17.90 23.49
N ALA A 81 -17.03 -18.49 23.74
CA ALA A 81 -18.12 -17.82 24.47
C ALA A 81 -17.69 -17.38 25.88
N LYS A 82 -16.91 -18.20 26.59
CA LYS A 82 -16.36 -17.84 27.89
C LYS A 82 -15.43 -16.62 27.82
N MET A 83 -14.50 -16.59 26.86
CA MET A 83 -13.60 -15.45 26.70
C MET A 83 -14.38 -14.16 26.41
N LEU A 84 -15.37 -14.21 25.52
CA LEU A 84 -16.21 -13.06 25.18
C LEU A 84 -17.05 -12.56 26.36
N ALA A 85 -17.71 -13.47 27.08
CA ALA A 85 -18.51 -13.10 28.24
C ALA A 85 -17.68 -12.46 29.36
N TYR A 86 -16.47 -12.99 29.60
CA TYR A 86 -15.56 -12.46 30.61
C TYR A 86 -14.98 -11.09 30.20
N ASP A 87 -14.59 -10.92 28.94
CA ASP A 87 -14.09 -9.63 28.44
C ASP A 87 -15.17 -8.53 28.51
N LEU A 88 -16.41 -8.88 28.21
CA LEU A 88 -17.57 -7.99 28.30
C LEU A 88 -18.07 -7.78 29.75
N GLY A 89 -17.50 -8.48 30.74
CA GLY A 89 -17.95 -8.40 32.13
C GLY A 89 -19.40 -8.83 32.34
N LEU A 90 -19.91 -9.77 31.53
CA LEU A 90 -21.30 -10.21 31.62
C LEU A 90 -21.51 -11.08 32.86
N GLU A 91 -22.51 -10.74 33.65
CA GLU A 91 -22.89 -11.51 34.84
C GLU A 91 -23.72 -12.75 34.47
N ALA A 92 -23.64 -13.78 35.32
CA ALA A 92 -24.47 -14.96 35.18
C ALA A 92 -25.94 -14.58 35.32
N PRO A 93 -26.82 -15.03 34.40
CA PRO A 93 -28.19 -14.59 34.41
C PRO A 93 -29.01 -15.21 35.54
N THR A 94 -29.97 -14.43 36.06
CA THR A 94 -30.90 -14.86 37.11
C THR A 94 -31.98 -15.83 36.60
N GLU A 95 -32.31 -15.77 35.31
CA GLU A 95 -33.27 -16.66 34.65
C GLU A 95 -32.59 -17.89 34.04
N THR A 96 -33.22 -19.05 34.21
CA THR A 96 -32.57 -20.37 34.03
C THR A 96 -33.02 -21.15 32.80
N SER A 97 -33.87 -20.59 31.93
CA SER A 97 -34.29 -21.28 30.70
C SER A 97 -33.24 -21.12 29.59
N THR A 98 -32.51 -22.20 29.30
CA THR A 98 -31.66 -22.32 28.11
C THR A 98 -32.50 -22.64 26.88
N ASN A 99 -32.23 -21.96 25.76
CA ASN A 99 -32.79 -22.32 24.45
C ASN A 99 -31.97 -23.40 23.73
N PHE A 100 -30.84 -23.84 24.33
CA PHE A 100 -29.94 -24.83 23.75
C PHE A 100 -30.09 -26.18 24.45
N LYS A 101 -30.41 -27.22 23.66
CA LYS A 101 -30.64 -28.60 24.14
C LYS A 101 -29.39 -29.27 24.73
N ASP A 102 -28.21 -28.79 24.37
CA ASP A 102 -26.90 -29.37 24.69
C ASP A 102 -26.07 -28.51 25.67
N VAL A 103 -26.70 -27.55 26.34
CA VAL A 103 -26.07 -26.72 27.39
C VAL A 103 -26.83 -26.96 28.69
N LYS A 104 -26.20 -27.66 29.66
CA LYS A 104 -26.86 -28.09 30.89
C LYS A 104 -26.32 -27.37 32.11
N LYS A 105 -27.20 -27.10 33.08
CA LYS A 105 -26.79 -26.49 34.36
C LYS A 105 -25.76 -27.39 35.04
N GLY A 106 -24.62 -26.80 35.42
CA GLY A 106 -23.47 -27.52 35.99
C GLY A 106 -22.29 -27.69 35.01
N ASP A 107 -22.51 -27.53 33.70
CA ASP A 107 -21.40 -27.46 32.75
C ASP A 107 -20.56 -26.20 33.02
N TRP A 108 -19.23 -26.28 32.94
CA TRP A 108 -18.34 -25.14 33.21
C TRP A 108 -18.58 -23.94 32.29
N TYR A 109 -19.17 -24.19 31.11
CA TYR A 109 -19.53 -23.18 30.12
C TYR A 109 -20.99 -22.73 30.21
N TYR A 110 -21.79 -23.29 31.13
CA TYR A 110 -23.21 -22.97 31.24
C TYR A 110 -23.43 -21.47 31.44
N GLU A 111 -22.83 -20.88 32.48
CA GLU A 111 -23.03 -19.47 32.82
C GLU A 111 -22.54 -18.52 31.71
N PRO A 112 -21.31 -18.66 31.16
CA PRO A 112 -20.86 -17.76 30.11
C PRO A 112 -21.67 -17.86 28.81
N VAL A 113 -22.09 -19.07 28.42
CA VAL A 113 -22.94 -19.27 27.23
C VAL A 113 -24.30 -18.63 27.45
N MET A 114 -24.91 -18.81 28.63
CA MET A 114 -26.18 -18.20 28.95
C MET A 114 -26.11 -16.67 29.00
N ALA A 115 -25.09 -16.10 29.65
CA ALA A 115 -24.88 -14.66 29.72
C ALA A 115 -24.72 -14.04 28.32
N LEU A 116 -23.88 -14.64 27.48
CA LEU A 116 -23.64 -14.17 26.12
C LEU A 116 -24.88 -14.32 25.23
N SER A 117 -25.67 -15.39 25.42
CA SER A 117 -26.91 -15.59 24.69
C SER A 117 -27.97 -14.55 25.04
N GLN A 118 -28.11 -14.21 26.32
CA GLN A 118 -29.07 -13.20 26.77
C GLN A 118 -28.67 -11.79 26.34
N ALA A 119 -27.36 -11.51 26.27
CA ALA A 119 -26.83 -10.28 25.69
C ALA A 119 -27.00 -10.21 24.15
N GLY A 120 -27.55 -11.24 23.50
CA GLY A 120 -27.72 -11.31 22.05
C GLY A 120 -26.45 -11.67 21.28
N GLY A 121 -25.36 -12.02 21.97
CA GLY A 121 -24.06 -12.33 21.37
C GLY A 121 -24.00 -13.68 20.64
N ILE A 122 -24.91 -14.60 20.96
CA ILE A 122 -25.01 -15.93 20.31
C ILE A 122 -26.47 -16.34 20.11
N SER A 123 -26.73 -17.13 19.07
CA SER A 123 -28.09 -17.62 18.73
C SER A 123 -28.19 -19.15 18.59
N GLY A 124 -27.08 -19.88 18.67
CA GLY A 124 -27.03 -21.33 18.42
C GLY A 124 -27.23 -21.72 16.94
N TYR A 125 -27.39 -23.02 16.70
CA TYR A 125 -27.73 -23.61 15.41
C TYR A 125 -29.24 -23.81 15.28
N GLU A 126 -29.74 -23.90 14.05
CA GLU A 126 -31.17 -24.06 13.73
C GLU A 126 -31.83 -25.28 14.38
N ASN A 127 -31.07 -26.33 14.67
CA ASN A 127 -31.57 -27.54 15.36
C ASN A 127 -31.81 -27.35 16.88
N GLY A 128 -31.55 -26.15 17.41
CA GLY A 128 -31.69 -25.79 18.81
C GLY A 128 -30.51 -26.22 19.69
N THR A 129 -29.31 -26.37 19.12
CA THR A 129 -28.07 -26.69 19.86
C THR A 129 -27.07 -25.55 19.79
N PHE A 130 -26.19 -25.44 20.78
CA PHE A 130 -25.06 -24.51 20.76
C PHE A 130 -23.78 -25.15 20.20
N GLY A 131 -23.60 -26.45 20.38
CA GLY A 131 -22.38 -27.19 20.02
C GLY A 131 -21.16 -26.78 20.85
N PRO A 132 -21.19 -26.82 22.19
CA PRO A 132 -20.16 -26.26 23.06
C PRO A 132 -18.76 -26.84 22.80
N ASN A 133 -18.67 -28.14 22.53
CA ASN A 133 -17.41 -28.85 22.33
C ASN A 133 -16.88 -28.83 20.89
N LYS A 134 -17.63 -28.26 19.94
CA LYS A 134 -17.15 -28.13 18.56
C LYS A 134 -16.09 -27.04 18.49
N THR A 135 -15.02 -27.29 17.72
CA THR A 135 -14.06 -26.25 17.36
C THR A 135 -14.77 -25.14 16.60
N ILE A 136 -14.52 -23.89 17.00
CA ILE A 136 -15.14 -22.74 16.34
C ILE A 136 -14.43 -22.41 15.03
N THR A 137 -15.21 -22.16 13.98
CA THR A 137 -14.70 -21.69 12.69
C THR A 137 -14.52 -20.17 12.69
N ARG A 138 -13.71 -19.65 11.76
CA ARG A 138 -13.52 -18.20 11.60
C ARG A 138 -14.82 -17.46 11.25
N ALA A 139 -15.71 -18.05 10.47
CA ALA A 139 -17.03 -17.48 10.15
C ALA A 139 -17.92 -17.37 11.40
N GLU A 140 -17.97 -18.42 12.23
CA GLU A 140 -18.73 -18.40 13.48
C GLU A 140 -18.14 -17.43 14.49
N MET A 141 -16.81 -17.38 14.62
CA MET A 141 -16.12 -16.41 15.47
C MET A 141 -16.44 -14.98 15.02
N ALA A 142 -16.43 -14.70 13.71
CA ALA A 142 -16.77 -13.38 13.21
C ALA A 142 -18.21 -12.97 13.57
N SER A 143 -19.15 -13.89 13.41
CA SER A 143 -20.56 -13.66 13.80
C SER A 143 -20.69 -13.43 15.31
N MET A 144 -19.99 -14.22 16.14
CA MET A 144 -20.00 -14.06 17.59
C MET A 144 -19.44 -12.71 18.02
N LEU A 145 -18.31 -12.25 17.46
CA LEU A 145 -17.73 -10.96 17.82
C LEU A 145 -18.68 -9.79 17.47
N VAL A 146 -19.18 -9.76 16.24
CA VAL A 146 -20.05 -8.66 15.79
C VAL A 146 -21.29 -8.57 16.67
N LYS A 147 -21.93 -9.71 16.98
CA LYS A 147 -23.11 -9.76 17.83
C LYS A 147 -22.80 -9.41 19.29
N ALA A 148 -21.80 -10.06 19.88
CA ALA A 148 -21.46 -9.89 21.30
C ALA A 148 -21.08 -8.46 21.65
N TYR A 149 -20.34 -7.81 20.76
CA TYR A 149 -19.85 -6.46 20.98
C TYR A 149 -20.75 -5.36 20.40
N GLY A 150 -21.81 -5.73 19.66
CA GLY A 150 -22.73 -4.79 19.02
C GLY A 150 -22.08 -3.90 17.96
N ILE A 151 -21.10 -4.45 17.22
CA ILE A 151 -20.31 -3.69 16.25
C ILE A 151 -21.20 -3.31 15.07
N GLN A 152 -21.39 -2.01 14.81
CA GLN A 152 -22.26 -1.55 13.74
C GLN A 152 -21.65 -1.82 12.36
N ALA A 153 -22.49 -2.28 11.45
CA ALA A 153 -22.13 -2.56 10.08
C ALA A 153 -22.37 -1.30 9.23
N ASN A 154 -21.31 -0.68 8.72
CA ASN A 154 -21.46 0.35 7.70
C ASN A 154 -21.46 -0.36 6.34
N ILE A 155 -22.63 -0.86 5.91
CA ILE A 155 -22.77 -1.80 4.77
C ILE A 155 -22.77 -1.08 3.40
N GLU A 156 -22.61 0.25 3.37
CA GLU A 156 -22.52 0.97 2.10
C GLU A 156 -21.11 0.86 1.46
N GLY A 157 -21.09 0.62 0.14
CA GLY A 157 -20.05 1.11 -0.77
C GLY A 157 -18.80 0.26 -1.03
N GLU A 158 -18.37 -0.64 -0.15
CA GLU A 158 -17.08 -1.36 -0.33
C GLU A 158 -17.18 -2.87 -0.09
N GLN A 159 -16.82 -3.63 -1.14
CA GLN A 159 -16.64 -5.07 -1.08
C GLN A 159 -15.31 -5.41 -0.38
N THR A 160 -15.30 -6.45 0.45
CA THR A 160 -14.04 -6.97 1.02
C THR A 160 -13.16 -7.59 -0.07
N PRO A 161 -11.83 -7.63 0.06
CA PRO A 161 -10.96 -8.28 -0.93
C PRO A 161 -11.04 -9.83 -0.90
N PHE A 162 -11.83 -10.40 0.01
CA PHE A 162 -11.90 -11.84 0.25
C PHE A 162 -12.75 -12.56 -0.81
N THR A 163 -12.06 -13.28 -1.69
CA THR A 163 -12.68 -14.08 -2.77
C THR A 163 -13.45 -15.30 -2.27
N ASP A 164 -13.16 -15.74 -1.05
CA ASP A 164 -13.80 -16.88 -0.37
C ASP A 164 -14.94 -16.45 0.59
N VAL A 165 -15.41 -15.21 0.48
CA VAL A 165 -16.56 -14.68 1.21
C VAL A 165 -17.62 -14.20 0.22
N PRO A 166 -18.43 -15.12 -0.35
CA PRO A 166 -19.53 -14.73 -1.24
C PRO A 166 -20.51 -13.79 -0.51
N PRO A 167 -20.98 -12.68 -1.12
CA PRO A 167 -21.89 -11.72 -0.49
C PRO A 167 -23.19 -12.32 0.05
N THR A 168 -23.62 -13.46 -0.49
CA THR A 168 -24.82 -14.21 -0.07
C THR A 168 -24.59 -15.14 1.12
N SER A 169 -23.35 -15.29 1.60
CA SER A 169 -23.04 -16.15 2.73
C SER A 169 -23.60 -15.56 4.02
N TRP A 170 -24.13 -16.41 4.91
CA TRP A 170 -24.73 -15.98 6.19
C TRP A 170 -23.76 -15.18 7.09
N PHE A 171 -22.44 -15.37 6.92
CA PHE A 171 -21.39 -14.67 7.65
C PHE A 171 -20.81 -13.45 6.91
N ALA A 172 -21.22 -13.19 5.66
CA ALA A 172 -20.59 -12.16 4.82
C ALA A 172 -20.63 -10.78 5.48
N GLY A 173 -21.80 -10.37 6.01
CA GLY A 173 -21.94 -9.11 6.73
C GLY A 173 -21.04 -9.02 7.97
N ALA A 174 -20.89 -10.11 8.73
CA ALA A 174 -20.02 -10.11 9.91
C ALA A 174 -18.54 -9.96 9.52
N VAL A 175 -18.09 -10.67 8.48
CA VAL A 175 -16.71 -10.55 7.96
C VAL A 175 -16.45 -9.15 7.44
N GLN A 176 -17.39 -8.57 6.69
CA GLN A 176 -17.29 -7.20 6.19
C GLN A 176 -17.20 -6.19 7.34
N THR A 177 -18.02 -6.33 8.38
CA THR A 177 -17.96 -5.48 9.58
C THR A 177 -16.59 -5.56 10.25
N LEU A 178 -16.04 -6.77 10.45
CA LEU A 178 -14.72 -6.91 11.06
C LEU A 178 -13.61 -6.32 10.17
N TYR A 179 -13.72 -6.47 8.86
CA TYR A 179 -12.74 -5.92 7.92
C TYR A 179 -12.74 -4.39 7.95
N LYS A 180 -13.92 -3.76 7.83
CA LYS A 180 -14.06 -2.30 7.84
C LYS A 180 -13.63 -1.64 9.15
N ASN A 181 -13.78 -2.35 10.26
CA ASN A 181 -13.32 -1.87 11.57
C ASN A 181 -11.85 -2.23 11.87
N ASN A 182 -11.07 -2.68 10.87
CA ASN A 182 -9.67 -3.09 11.00
C ASN A 182 -9.41 -4.24 12.01
N ILE A 183 -10.47 -4.99 12.35
CA ILE A 183 -10.39 -6.13 13.26
C ILE A 183 -9.80 -7.35 12.55
N THR A 184 -10.03 -7.49 11.23
CA THR A 184 -9.43 -8.57 10.43
C THR A 184 -8.83 -8.07 9.11
N SER A 185 -7.71 -8.68 8.71
CA SER A 185 -7.06 -8.51 7.40
C SER A 185 -7.10 -9.78 6.55
N GLY A 186 -7.81 -10.83 7.00
CA GLY A 186 -7.80 -12.15 6.37
C GLY A 186 -6.58 -13.00 6.76
N LYS A 187 -6.58 -14.27 6.33
CA LYS A 187 -5.41 -15.18 6.40
C LYS A 187 -4.40 -14.86 5.29
N SER A 188 -4.89 -14.32 4.18
CA SER A 188 -4.11 -13.68 3.12
C SER A 188 -4.85 -12.44 2.62
N GLN A 189 -4.23 -11.67 1.73
CA GLN A 189 -4.84 -10.47 1.14
C GLN A 189 -6.20 -10.73 0.47
N THR A 190 -6.42 -11.94 -0.06
CA THR A 190 -7.63 -12.29 -0.83
C THR A 190 -8.43 -13.44 -0.20
N LYS A 191 -8.04 -13.94 0.98
CA LYS A 191 -8.74 -15.04 1.67
C LYS A 191 -9.00 -14.75 3.14
N PHE A 192 -10.26 -14.88 3.55
CA PHE A 192 -10.66 -14.87 4.94
C PHE A 192 -10.52 -16.25 5.61
N ALA A 193 -10.65 -17.33 4.82
CA ALA A 193 -10.72 -18.72 5.25
C ALA A 193 -11.85 -19.02 6.26
N PRO A 194 -13.13 -18.87 5.86
CA PRO A 194 -14.26 -18.90 6.80
C PRO A 194 -14.41 -20.22 7.57
N ASN A 195 -13.97 -21.34 7.00
CA ASN A 195 -14.12 -22.67 7.59
C ASN A 195 -12.92 -23.12 8.44
N ASP A 196 -11.82 -22.35 8.43
CA ASP A 196 -10.63 -22.70 9.22
C ASP A 196 -10.94 -22.59 10.73
N PRO A 197 -10.33 -23.46 11.56
CA PRO A 197 -10.44 -23.35 13.01
C PRO A 197 -9.71 -22.10 13.51
N VAL A 198 -10.21 -21.51 14.60
CA VAL A 198 -9.56 -20.39 15.28
C VAL A 198 -8.68 -20.90 16.43
N THR A 199 -7.45 -20.40 16.52
CA THR A 199 -6.54 -20.74 17.64
C THR A 199 -6.70 -19.83 18.85
N ARG A 200 -6.17 -20.24 20.00
CA ARG A 200 -6.16 -19.44 21.25
C ARG A 200 -5.47 -18.09 21.08
N GLY A 201 -4.36 -18.04 20.35
CA GLY A 201 -3.67 -16.78 20.03
C GLY A 201 -4.48 -15.90 19.09
N GLU A 202 -5.13 -16.48 18.08
CA GLU A 202 -5.95 -15.75 17.13
C GLU A 202 -7.18 -15.12 17.78
N ILE A 203 -7.93 -15.86 18.59
CA ILE A 203 -9.12 -15.30 19.26
C ILE A 203 -8.74 -14.21 20.27
N ALA A 204 -7.61 -14.34 20.97
CA ALA A 204 -7.08 -13.28 21.83
C ALA A 204 -6.77 -12.02 21.02
N ALA A 205 -6.09 -12.15 19.88
CA ALA A 205 -5.81 -11.03 18.98
C ALA A 205 -7.10 -10.36 18.46
N PHE A 206 -8.12 -11.16 18.11
CA PHE A 206 -9.40 -10.61 17.67
C PHE A 206 -10.12 -9.82 18.77
N ILE A 207 -10.22 -10.38 19.99
CA ILE A 207 -10.84 -9.69 21.14
C ILE A 207 -10.12 -8.37 21.43
N GLN A 208 -8.78 -8.40 21.45
CA GLN A 208 -7.98 -7.20 21.66
C GLN A 208 -8.24 -6.13 20.58
N LYS A 209 -8.30 -6.52 19.31
CA LYS A 209 -8.62 -5.59 18.22
C LYS A 209 -10.04 -5.04 18.30
N VAL A 210 -11.01 -5.84 18.74
CA VAL A 210 -12.37 -5.33 19.00
C VAL A 210 -12.36 -4.31 20.13
N ASN A 211 -11.65 -4.57 21.21
CA ASN A 211 -11.52 -3.63 22.33
C ASN A 211 -10.83 -2.34 21.90
N GLU A 212 -9.80 -2.41 21.07
CA GLU A 212 -9.16 -1.24 20.45
C GLU A 212 -10.14 -0.47 19.56
N ALA A 213 -10.87 -1.17 18.67
CA ALA A 213 -11.87 -0.56 17.81
C ALA A 213 -13.02 0.09 18.61
N LYS A 214 -13.42 -0.51 19.74
CA LYS A 214 -14.48 0.02 20.61
C LYS A 214 -14.01 1.20 21.45
N ASN A 215 -12.80 1.15 21.99
CA ASN A 215 -12.19 2.31 22.64
C ASN A 215 -12.10 3.48 21.65
N ASN A 216 -11.79 3.21 20.37
CA ASN A 216 -11.82 4.21 19.32
C ASN A 216 -13.25 4.69 18.94
N SER A 217 -14.31 3.96 19.31
CA SER A 217 -15.72 4.34 19.05
C SER A 217 -16.42 5.02 20.23
N ASP A 218 -16.01 4.74 21.48
CA ASP A 218 -16.38 5.53 22.67
C ASP A 218 -15.46 6.77 22.84
N GLU A 219 -14.35 6.82 22.10
CA GLU A 219 -13.54 8.03 21.86
C GLU A 219 -13.72 8.59 20.43
N THR A 220 -14.96 8.89 20.04
CA THR A 220 -15.19 10.13 19.27
C THR A 220 -15.02 11.38 20.15
N LYS A 221 -14.06 11.37 21.07
CA LYS A 221 -13.24 12.53 21.34
C LYS A 221 -12.00 12.33 20.51
N LYS A 222 -11.96 12.99 19.35
CA LYS A 222 -10.70 13.41 18.72
C LYS A 222 -9.74 13.77 19.85
N SER A 223 -8.60 13.11 19.96
CA SER A 223 -7.58 13.49 20.93
C SER A 223 -7.22 14.94 20.65
N THR A 224 -7.77 15.86 21.44
CA THR A 224 -7.36 17.26 21.35
C THR A 224 -5.94 17.29 21.90
N ILE A 225 -4.99 17.58 21.01
CA ILE A 225 -3.61 17.85 21.39
C ILE A 225 -3.49 19.36 21.51
N GLU A 226 -3.37 19.83 22.74
CA GLU A 226 -3.22 21.24 23.07
C GLU A 226 -1.82 21.46 23.64
N ILE A 227 -1.04 22.32 22.98
CA ILE A 227 0.33 22.64 23.38
C ILE A 227 0.26 23.86 24.29
N ASN A 228 0.64 23.68 25.56
CA ASN A 228 0.55 24.70 26.59
C ASN A 228 1.81 25.56 26.62
N GLU A 229 1.74 26.71 27.29
CA GLU A 229 2.86 27.67 27.35
C GLU A 229 3.98 27.27 28.33
N ASP A 230 3.74 26.28 29.19
CA ASP A 230 4.59 25.87 30.31
C ASP A 230 5.39 24.58 30.01
N ASN A 231 5.75 24.32 28.74
CA ASN A 231 6.39 23.07 28.28
C ASN A 231 5.59 21.80 28.64
N THR A 232 4.27 21.93 28.67
CA THR A 232 3.37 20.78 28.78
C THR A 232 2.49 20.64 27.55
N VAL A 233 1.97 19.44 27.34
CA VAL A 233 0.98 19.15 26.30
C VAL A 233 -0.20 18.45 26.95
N THR A 234 -1.41 18.90 26.65
CA THR A 234 -2.64 18.24 27.06
C THR A 234 -3.10 17.35 25.90
N ILE A 235 -3.19 16.05 26.16
CA ILE A 235 -3.63 15.04 25.19
C ILE A 235 -4.84 14.34 25.78
N ALA A 236 -5.98 14.43 25.11
CA ALA A 236 -7.24 13.84 25.56
C ALA A 236 -7.60 14.25 27.02
N GLY A 237 -7.26 15.49 27.40
CA GLY A 237 -7.53 16.04 28.74
C GLY A 237 -6.52 15.67 29.84
N THR A 238 -5.49 14.87 29.54
CA THR A 238 -4.38 14.62 30.46
C THR A 238 -3.17 15.47 30.07
N THR A 239 -2.60 16.18 31.04
CA THR A 239 -1.44 17.05 30.83
C THR A 239 -0.16 16.30 31.12
N TYR A 240 0.78 16.35 30.18
CA TYR A 240 2.10 15.73 30.27
C TYR A 240 3.20 16.77 30.14
N LYS A 241 4.32 16.55 30.85
CA LYS A 241 5.54 17.33 30.64
C LYS A 241 6.23 16.90 29.35
N ILE A 242 6.67 17.88 28.56
CA ILE A 242 7.39 17.68 27.31
C ILE A 242 8.90 17.68 27.61
N PRO A 243 9.63 16.58 27.38
CA PRO A 243 11.09 16.61 27.48
C PRO A 243 11.72 17.36 26.30
N ALA A 244 12.97 17.81 26.46
CA ALA A 244 13.73 18.45 25.36
C ALA A 244 13.83 17.58 24.09
N SER A 245 13.85 16.24 24.25
CA SER A 245 13.85 15.29 23.14
C SER A 245 12.57 15.30 22.31
N LEU A 246 11.47 15.91 22.77
CA LEU A 246 10.19 16.01 22.07
C LEU A 246 9.68 17.45 21.89
N SER A 247 10.40 18.46 22.39
CA SER A 247 10.02 19.87 22.25
C SER A 247 9.98 20.35 20.80
N GLY A 248 10.76 19.74 19.91
CA GLY A 248 10.68 19.98 18.47
C GLY A 248 9.37 19.49 17.86
N ILE A 249 8.77 18.41 18.38
CA ILE A 249 7.48 17.90 17.90
C ILE A 249 6.32 18.68 18.54
N PHE A 250 6.30 18.77 19.86
CA PHE A 250 5.27 19.49 20.61
C PHE A 250 5.65 20.97 20.77
N ASN A 251 5.49 21.74 19.69
CA ASN A 251 5.65 23.20 19.72
C ASN A 251 4.46 23.93 19.06
N LYS A 252 4.31 25.22 19.37
CA LYS A 252 3.18 26.04 18.88
C LYS A 252 3.04 26.09 17.34
N GLU A 253 4.14 26.01 16.59
CA GLU A 253 4.10 26.00 15.11
C GLU A 253 3.43 24.72 14.58
N ASN A 254 3.62 23.60 15.26
CA ASN A 254 3.00 22.31 14.91
C ASN A 254 1.56 22.16 15.44
N ALA A 255 1.03 23.11 16.21
CA ALA A 255 -0.28 22.96 16.87
C ALA A 255 -1.41 22.68 15.87
N LYS A 256 -1.43 23.34 14.71
CA LYS A 256 -2.48 23.14 13.69
C LYS A 256 -2.47 21.73 13.10
N ILE A 257 -1.29 21.21 12.77
CA ILE A 257 -1.17 19.86 12.19
C ILE A 257 -1.46 18.76 13.22
N LEU A 258 -1.21 19.03 14.50
CA LEU A 258 -1.47 18.11 15.62
C LEU A 258 -2.91 18.17 16.16
N ALA A 259 -3.69 19.20 15.84
CA ALA A 259 -4.99 19.47 16.47
C ALA A 259 -6.01 18.31 16.43
N ASN A 260 -5.99 17.48 15.38
CA ASN A 260 -6.85 16.28 15.26
C ASN A 260 -6.01 15.00 15.15
N ALA A 261 -4.73 15.04 15.52
CA ALA A 261 -3.86 13.89 15.37
C ALA A 261 -4.22 12.78 16.37
N GLU A 262 -4.09 11.54 15.94
CA GLU A 262 -4.12 10.39 16.85
C GLU A 262 -2.69 10.14 17.34
N ILE A 263 -2.51 9.96 18.65
CA ILE A 263 -1.17 9.82 19.23
C ILE A 263 -1.16 8.73 20.29
N LYS A 264 -0.12 7.88 20.27
CA LYS A 264 0.21 6.95 21.35
C LYS A 264 1.60 7.27 21.86
N LEU A 265 1.76 7.23 23.17
CA LEU A 265 2.97 7.64 23.86
C LEU A 265 3.33 6.66 24.98
N GLU A 266 4.62 6.62 25.30
CA GLU A 266 5.12 6.09 26.56
C GLU A 266 5.39 7.27 27.49
N GLU A 267 5.04 7.13 28.76
CA GLU A 267 5.26 8.15 29.78
C GLU A 267 5.90 7.54 31.03
N ASN A 268 6.56 8.39 31.81
CA ASN A 268 7.00 8.07 33.15
C ASN A 268 6.71 9.25 34.09
N ASN A 269 5.87 9.01 35.11
CA ASN A 269 5.46 9.99 36.11
C ASN A 269 4.95 11.32 35.50
N GLY A 270 4.10 11.22 34.47
CA GLY A 270 3.49 12.35 33.78
C GLY A 270 4.44 13.08 32.83
N THR A 271 5.61 12.52 32.52
CA THR A 271 6.55 13.05 31.52
C THR A 271 6.57 12.12 30.31
N ILE A 272 6.36 12.66 29.11
CA ILE A 272 6.42 11.85 27.88
C ILE A 272 7.87 11.37 27.71
N THR A 273 8.04 10.09 27.43
CA THR A 273 9.36 9.51 27.13
C THR A 273 9.51 9.21 25.64
N LYS A 274 8.46 8.75 24.97
CA LYS A 274 8.45 8.46 23.52
C LYS A 274 7.08 8.69 22.89
N ILE A 275 7.10 9.00 21.59
CA ILE A 275 5.93 8.91 20.71
C ILE A 275 6.04 7.58 19.96
N THR A 276 5.14 6.63 20.25
CA THR A 276 5.13 5.29 19.65
C THR A 276 4.20 5.20 18.44
N TYR A 277 3.32 6.18 18.28
CA TYR A 277 2.46 6.33 17.11
C TYR A 277 1.99 7.77 16.99
N LEU A 278 2.01 8.33 15.78
CA LEU A 278 1.42 9.63 15.46
C LEU A 278 0.73 9.57 14.09
N GLN A 279 -0.57 9.83 14.03
CA GLN A 279 -1.33 9.95 12.78
C GLN A 279 -1.83 11.38 12.59
N LEU A 280 -1.42 12.02 11.50
CA LEU A 280 -1.82 13.37 11.15
C LEU A 280 -3.13 13.33 10.35
N ASN A 281 -4.20 13.91 10.89
CA ASN A 281 -5.54 13.89 10.30
C ASN A 281 -6.04 15.25 9.81
N THR A 282 -5.33 16.35 10.12
CA THR A 282 -5.72 17.69 9.70
C THR A 282 -5.10 18.00 8.34
N SER A 283 -5.93 18.29 7.33
CA SER A 283 -5.44 18.68 6.01
C SER A 283 -5.00 20.14 5.96
N GLY A 284 -3.95 20.42 5.19
CA GLY A 284 -3.60 21.78 4.78
C GLY A 284 -4.45 22.26 3.62
N GLN A 285 -3.89 23.21 2.85
CA GLN A 285 -4.55 23.78 1.69
C GLN A 285 -3.61 23.71 0.49
N PRO A 286 -4.16 23.65 -0.75
CA PRO A 286 -3.33 23.74 -1.94
C PRO A 286 -2.61 25.09 -2.00
N ALA A 287 -1.48 25.12 -2.71
CA ALA A 287 -0.83 26.37 -3.05
C ALA A 287 -1.80 27.27 -3.84
N ALA A 288 -1.82 28.57 -3.52
CA ALA A 288 -2.60 29.53 -4.30
C ALA A 288 -1.98 29.72 -5.69
N ASN A 289 -2.78 30.10 -6.69
CA ASN A 289 -2.30 30.32 -8.06
C ASN A 289 -1.08 31.27 -8.08
N GLY A 290 0.01 30.83 -8.71
CA GLY A 290 1.27 31.58 -8.81
C GLY A 290 2.16 31.53 -7.56
N GLN A 291 1.76 30.85 -6.48
CA GLN A 291 2.62 30.58 -5.33
C GLN A 291 3.46 29.32 -5.55
N GLN A 292 4.54 29.21 -4.79
CA GLN A 292 5.38 28.02 -4.80
C GLN A 292 4.56 26.79 -4.40
N GLU A 293 4.76 25.67 -5.09
CA GLU A 293 4.18 24.37 -4.75
C GLU A 293 4.45 24.02 -3.28
N PHE A 294 3.47 23.39 -2.61
CA PHE A 294 3.50 23.03 -1.18
C PHE A 294 3.51 24.19 -0.16
N SER A 295 3.48 25.46 -0.61
CA SER A 295 3.59 26.63 0.28
C SER A 295 2.48 26.75 1.35
N ASN A 296 1.30 26.21 1.07
CA ASN A 296 0.14 26.22 1.97
C ASN A 296 -0.11 24.88 2.68
N ASN A 297 0.83 23.94 2.56
CA ASN A 297 0.77 22.68 3.30
C ASN A 297 0.79 22.97 4.81
N LEU A 298 0.09 22.14 5.59
CA LEU A 298 0.36 22.09 7.02
C LEU A 298 1.71 21.44 7.26
N VAL A 299 2.50 22.03 8.14
CA VAL A 299 3.88 21.61 8.39
C VAL A 299 3.98 20.96 9.77
N LEU A 300 4.57 19.77 9.81
CA LEU A 300 5.16 19.19 11.00
C LEU A 300 6.68 19.37 10.89
N ASP A 301 7.24 20.35 11.59
CA ASP A 301 8.69 20.52 11.72
C ASP A 301 9.16 19.93 13.05
N GLY A 302 9.93 18.84 12.99
CA GLY A 302 10.45 18.17 14.17
C GLY A 302 11.67 18.84 14.78
N LYS A 303 12.27 19.83 14.12
CA LYS A 303 13.47 20.55 14.59
C LYS A 303 14.63 19.61 14.99
N GLY A 304 14.73 18.46 14.32
CA GLY A 304 15.74 17.42 14.57
C GLY A 304 15.30 16.31 15.53
N ASN A 305 14.11 16.42 16.13
CA ASN A 305 13.62 15.46 17.12
C ASN A 305 13.12 14.16 16.48
N THR A 306 12.98 13.14 17.32
CA THR A 306 12.70 11.76 16.90
C THR A 306 11.29 11.33 17.28
N ILE A 307 10.60 10.67 16.35
CA ILE A 307 9.41 9.86 16.59
C ILE A 307 9.85 8.40 16.64
N ALA A 308 9.69 7.74 17.79
CA ALA A 308 10.22 6.41 18.04
C ALA A 308 9.43 5.30 17.32
N GLY A 309 8.14 5.53 17.04
CA GLY A 309 7.31 4.57 16.32
C GLY A 309 6.81 5.09 14.99
N THR A 310 5.62 4.64 14.58
CA THR A 310 5.06 4.93 13.27
C THR A 310 4.54 6.37 13.17
N LEU A 311 4.89 7.05 12.07
CA LEU A 311 4.28 8.30 11.65
C LEU A 311 3.38 8.05 10.45
N LYS A 312 2.10 8.38 10.57
CA LYS A 312 1.09 8.16 9.54
C LYS A 312 0.51 9.47 9.06
N VAL A 313 0.42 9.63 7.75
CA VAL A 313 -0.09 10.81 7.07
C VAL A 313 -1.44 10.49 6.45
N ASN A 314 -2.49 10.97 7.10
CA ASN A 314 -3.89 10.63 6.82
C ASN A 314 -4.71 11.85 6.39
N ALA A 315 -4.06 12.80 5.72
CA ALA A 315 -4.63 14.09 5.35
C ALA A 315 -3.93 14.67 4.11
N ASN A 316 -4.56 15.63 3.43
CA ASN A 316 -4.01 16.28 2.24
C ASN A 316 -3.11 17.47 2.58
N TYR A 317 -2.22 17.84 1.65
CA TYR A 317 -1.39 19.04 1.73
C TYR A 317 -0.55 19.06 3.00
N ILE A 318 0.27 18.02 3.15
CA ILE A 318 1.09 17.81 4.35
C ILE A 318 2.56 17.94 4.01
N THR A 319 3.28 18.64 4.88
CA THR A 319 4.73 18.78 4.83
C THR A 319 5.36 18.28 6.13
N ILE A 320 6.36 17.41 6.03
CA ILE A 320 7.14 16.93 7.19
C ILE A 320 8.59 17.36 7.06
N LYS A 321 9.15 18.02 8.08
CA LYS A 321 10.51 18.59 8.04
C LYS A 321 11.34 18.20 9.25
N ASN A 322 12.63 17.92 9.04
CA ASN A 322 13.62 17.78 10.11
C ASN A 322 13.21 16.76 11.19
N VAL A 323 12.70 15.59 10.80
CA VAL A 323 12.25 14.53 11.73
C VAL A 323 13.04 13.26 11.46
N THR A 324 13.46 12.59 12.53
CA THR A 324 13.85 11.17 12.46
C THR A 324 12.67 10.29 12.89
N ILE A 325 12.32 9.32 12.07
CA ILE A 325 11.25 8.35 12.31
C ILE A 325 11.95 7.00 12.47
N GLU A 326 11.95 6.44 13.68
CA GLU A 326 12.59 5.14 13.93
C GLU A 326 11.72 3.97 13.48
N GLY A 327 10.40 4.12 13.53
CA GLY A 327 9.44 3.19 12.96
C GLY A 327 9.14 3.48 11.49
N ASP A 328 7.91 3.18 11.09
CA ASP A 328 7.45 3.30 9.71
C ASP A 328 6.88 4.70 9.41
N LEU A 329 7.01 5.13 8.15
CA LEU A 329 6.29 6.27 7.59
C LEU A 329 5.18 5.77 6.67
N GLU A 330 3.93 6.03 7.00
CA GLU A 330 2.78 5.59 6.22
C GLU A 330 2.07 6.77 5.55
N ILE A 331 2.11 6.83 4.22
CA ILE A 331 1.28 7.74 3.41
C ILE A 331 0.02 6.98 3.00
N THR A 332 -1.10 7.34 3.61
CA THR A 332 -2.35 6.57 3.49
C THR A 332 -3.14 6.91 2.22
N PRO A 333 -4.10 6.08 1.80
CA PRO A 333 -5.01 6.41 0.69
C PRO A 333 -5.85 7.67 0.90
N ASN A 334 -6.03 8.14 2.15
CA ASN A 334 -6.76 9.38 2.43
C ASN A 334 -5.99 10.64 2.03
N LEU A 335 -4.66 10.54 1.87
CA LEU A 335 -3.88 11.56 1.19
C LEU A 335 -4.10 11.37 -0.31
N ALA A 336 -4.98 12.17 -0.90
CA ALA A 336 -5.29 12.19 -2.33
C ALA A 336 -4.51 13.25 -3.10
N ASN A 337 -3.91 14.22 -2.39
CA ASN A 337 -3.18 15.37 -2.94
C ASN A 337 -1.76 15.43 -2.32
N ASP A 338 -1.18 16.62 -2.17
CA ASP A 338 0.25 16.79 -1.92
C ASP A 338 0.77 16.23 -0.58
N PHE A 339 1.91 15.55 -0.69
CA PHE A 339 2.83 15.19 0.38
C PHE A 339 4.25 15.69 0.05
N TYR A 340 4.80 16.51 0.92
CA TYR A 340 6.20 16.93 0.81
C TYR A 340 6.98 16.57 2.07
N SER A 341 8.23 16.18 1.91
CA SER A 341 9.13 16.01 3.04
C SER A 341 10.51 16.59 2.78
N GLU A 342 11.15 17.09 3.83
CA GLU A 342 12.48 17.68 3.76
C GLU A 342 13.34 17.33 4.97
N ASN A 343 14.57 16.88 4.71
CA ASN A 343 15.55 16.51 5.74
C ASN A 343 15.00 15.47 6.75
N ILE A 344 14.28 14.47 6.25
CA ILE A 344 13.75 13.39 7.10
C ILE A 344 14.63 12.14 7.04
N THR A 345 14.63 11.35 8.11
CA THR A 345 15.21 10.00 8.11
C THR A 345 14.15 9.00 8.55
N VAL A 346 13.94 7.93 7.79
CA VAL A 346 13.05 6.83 8.13
C VAL A 346 13.89 5.57 8.27
N LYS A 347 13.99 5.04 9.50
CA LYS A 347 14.73 3.80 9.78
C LYS A 347 13.89 2.55 9.47
N GLY A 348 12.57 2.63 9.65
CA GLY A 348 11.62 1.60 9.24
C GLY A 348 11.30 1.66 7.75
N GLN A 349 10.10 1.22 7.39
CA GLN A 349 9.60 1.25 6.02
C GLN A 349 8.84 2.54 5.73
N THR A 350 8.95 3.03 4.51
CA THR A 350 8.06 4.06 3.97
C THR A 350 7.03 3.40 3.07
N ILE A 351 5.75 3.51 3.41
CA ILE A 351 4.65 2.88 2.68
C ILE A 351 3.86 3.98 1.96
N VAL A 352 3.86 3.97 0.62
CA VAL A 352 3.19 4.95 -0.22
C VAL A 352 1.91 4.34 -0.79
N SER A 353 0.78 4.65 -0.17
CA SER A 353 -0.56 4.20 -0.58
C SER A 353 -1.50 5.35 -0.96
N GLY A 354 -1.05 6.60 -0.81
CA GLY A 354 -1.74 7.82 -1.23
C GLY A 354 -0.96 8.60 -2.28
N GLY A 355 -1.53 9.74 -2.66
CA GLY A 355 -1.01 10.66 -3.66
C GLY A 355 -1.70 10.55 -5.02
N ASP A 356 -1.66 11.65 -5.77
CA ASP A 356 -1.90 11.73 -7.20
C ASP A 356 -0.58 11.67 -8.02
N SER A 357 -0.67 11.95 -9.31
CA SER A 357 0.44 11.97 -10.27
C SER A 357 1.50 13.08 -10.07
N ASN A 358 1.41 13.93 -9.05
CA ASN A 358 2.33 15.05 -8.78
C ASN A 358 2.80 15.15 -7.31
N THR A 359 2.44 14.19 -6.45
CA THR A 359 2.20 14.54 -5.03
C THR A 359 3.21 14.06 -4.02
N VAL A 360 4.05 13.07 -4.28
CA VAL A 360 4.87 12.47 -3.21
C VAL A 360 6.34 12.85 -3.39
N VAL A 361 6.78 13.87 -2.67
CA VAL A 361 8.13 14.42 -2.78
C VAL A 361 8.97 14.16 -1.54
N PHE A 362 10.17 13.62 -1.73
CA PHE A 362 11.19 13.44 -0.71
C PHE A 362 12.42 14.28 -1.04
N LYS A 363 12.71 15.31 -0.25
CA LYS A 363 13.90 16.15 -0.40
C LYS A 363 14.91 15.91 0.72
N ASN A 364 16.17 15.66 0.36
CA ASN A 364 17.23 15.34 1.32
C ASN A 364 16.84 14.26 2.34
N ALA A 365 16.05 13.27 1.92
CA ALA A 365 15.55 12.23 2.80
C ALA A 365 16.48 11.01 2.84
N LYS A 366 16.56 10.32 3.98
CA LYS A 366 17.21 9.00 4.08
C LYS A 366 16.16 7.94 4.35
N LEU A 367 15.89 7.10 3.37
CA LEU A 367 14.81 6.11 3.43
C LEU A 367 15.40 4.70 3.32
N GLY A 368 14.94 3.81 4.20
CA GLY A 368 15.25 2.38 4.13
C GLY A 368 14.53 1.72 2.96
N ILE A 369 13.50 0.93 3.28
CA ILE A 369 12.64 0.31 2.27
C ILE A 369 11.48 1.28 1.96
N VAL A 370 11.22 1.52 0.69
CA VAL A 370 10.05 2.26 0.21
C VAL A 370 9.15 1.30 -0.57
N ALA A 371 7.89 1.16 -0.17
CA ALA A 371 6.90 0.33 -0.84
C ALA A 371 5.84 1.19 -1.53
N VAL A 372 5.69 1.05 -2.85
CA VAL A 372 4.71 1.79 -3.66
C VAL A 372 3.52 0.90 -3.94
N ASN A 373 2.37 1.24 -3.35
CA ASN A 373 1.14 0.45 -3.39
C ASN A 373 -0.02 1.19 -4.06
N LYS A 374 0.19 2.45 -4.46
CA LYS A 374 -0.81 3.30 -5.11
C LYS A 374 -0.61 3.32 -6.62
N LYS A 375 -1.61 2.85 -7.36
CA LYS A 375 -1.62 2.97 -8.83
C LYS A 375 -1.65 4.45 -9.26
N GLY A 376 -0.78 4.80 -10.21
CA GLY A 376 -0.71 6.12 -10.83
C GLY A 376 -0.09 7.21 -9.96
N VAL A 377 0.59 6.83 -8.87
CA VAL A 377 1.33 7.80 -8.04
C VAL A 377 2.63 8.20 -8.73
N ARG A 378 3.02 9.47 -8.55
CA ARG A 378 4.38 9.94 -8.85
C ARG A 378 5.14 10.17 -7.57
N ILE A 379 6.32 9.55 -7.48
CA ILE A 379 7.27 9.76 -6.40
C ILE A 379 8.46 10.52 -6.95
N GLU A 380 8.81 11.63 -6.32
CA GLU A 380 9.94 12.46 -6.70
C GLU A 380 10.98 12.52 -5.59
N THR A 381 12.24 12.23 -5.90
CA THR A 381 13.36 12.41 -4.97
C THR A 381 14.21 13.59 -5.39
N LYS A 382 14.48 14.49 -4.43
CA LYS A 382 15.23 15.74 -4.63
C LYS A 382 16.42 15.85 -3.69
N GLY A 383 17.44 16.58 -4.12
CA GLY A 383 18.67 16.82 -3.37
C GLY A 383 19.39 15.52 -3.03
N LYS A 384 19.98 15.46 -1.83
CA LYS A 384 20.75 14.30 -1.38
C LYS A 384 19.87 13.17 -0.85
N THR A 385 18.72 12.92 -1.49
CA THR A 385 17.81 11.86 -1.06
C THR A 385 18.40 10.49 -1.39
N SER A 386 18.40 9.58 -0.42
CA SER A 386 18.87 8.20 -0.62
C SER A 386 17.79 7.19 -0.25
N ILE A 387 17.52 6.25 -1.16
CA ILE A 387 16.63 5.11 -0.95
C ILE A 387 17.45 3.82 -1.03
N ASN A 388 17.44 3.01 0.04
CA ASN A 388 18.16 1.73 0.04
C ASN A 388 17.46 0.69 -0.85
N GLN A 389 16.13 0.60 -0.78
CA GLN A 389 15.35 -0.29 -1.62
C GLN A 389 13.98 0.30 -1.94
N LEU A 390 13.61 0.35 -3.21
CA LEU A 390 12.31 0.78 -3.71
C LEU A 390 11.56 -0.42 -4.30
N ASN A 391 10.44 -0.81 -3.70
CA ASN A 391 9.56 -1.89 -4.17
C ASN A 391 8.33 -1.29 -4.85
N ILE A 392 8.15 -1.55 -6.14
CA ILE A 392 7.05 -1.03 -6.94
C ILE A 392 6.06 -2.17 -7.20
N HIS A 393 4.90 -2.14 -6.51
CA HIS A 393 3.85 -3.15 -6.65
C HIS A 393 2.72 -2.76 -7.61
N THR A 394 2.65 -1.48 -7.99
CA THR A 394 1.64 -0.95 -8.92
C THR A 394 2.26 0.02 -9.92
N ASN A 395 1.59 0.25 -11.06
CA ASN A 395 1.99 1.29 -12.02
C ASN A 395 2.30 2.62 -11.32
N ALA A 396 3.48 3.17 -11.56
CA ALA A 396 3.98 4.36 -10.89
C ALA A 396 5.01 5.09 -11.75
N HIS A 397 5.21 6.37 -11.45
CA HIS A 397 6.28 7.19 -12.00
C HIS A 397 7.27 7.53 -10.90
N ILE A 398 8.52 7.12 -11.06
CA ILE A 398 9.62 7.44 -10.15
C ILE A 398 10.55 8.45 -10.84
N ALA A 399 10.63 9.66 -10.30
CA ALA A 399 11.52 10.71 -10.77
C ALA A 399 12.60 10.98 -9.74
N ALA A 400 13.84 10.64 -10.06
CA ALA A 400 15.00 10.95 -9.23
C ALA A 400 15.82 12.07 -9.86
N ASP A 401 16.12 13.12 -9.09
CA ASP A 401 17.10 14.10 -9.54
C ASP A 401 18.53 13.53 -9.54
N GLU A 402 19.45 14.23 -10.18
CA GLU A 402 20.84 13.77 -10.37
C GLU A 402 21.62 13.59 -9.06
N GLN A 403 21.19 14.25 -7.98
CA GLN A 403 21.83 14.17 -6.67
C GLN A 403 21.25 13.06 -5.79
N SER A 404 20.09 12.53 -6.15
CA SER A 404 19.45 11.44 -5.44
C SER A 404 20.12 10.10 -5.78
N THR A 405 20.02 9.16 -4.85
CA THR A 405 20.56 7.81 -5.05
C THR A 405 19.51 6.77 -4.70
N ILE A 406 19.12 5.95 -5.67
CA ILE A 406 18.25 4.79 -5.46
C ILE A 406 19.09 3.53 -5.69
N GLN A 407 19.45 2.87 -4.58
CA GLN A 407 20.42 1.77 -4.58
C GLN A 407 19.86 0.51 -5.25
N LYS A 408 18.59 0.20 -4.98
CA LYS A 408 17.90 -0.95 -5.56
C LYS A 408 16.44 -0.63 -5.82
N THR A 409 15.97 -0.88 -7.02
CA THR A 409 14.55 -0.83 -7.38
C THR A 409 14.09 -2.23 -7.76
N ILE A 410 12.98 -2.69 -7.21
CA ILE A 410 12.35 -3.97 -7.54
C ILE A 410 10.97 -3.70 -8.12
N ILE A 411 10.78 -4.06 -9.38
CA ILE A 411 9.49 -3.96 -10.06
C ILE A 411 8.80 -5.31 -9.97
N GLN A 412 7.66 -5.37 -9.29
CA GLN A 412 6.96 -6.61 -8.96
C GLN A 412 5.65 -6.77 -9.74
N ASN A 413 4.99 -7.92 -9.57
CA ASN A 413 3.67 -8.18 -10.15
C ASN A 413 2.65 -7.09 -9.78
N GLY A 414 1.87 -6.64 -10.75
CA GLY A 414 0.94 -5.51 -10.61
C GLY A 414 1.46 -4.19 -11.18
N SER A 415 2.76 -4.13 -11.51
CA SER A 415 3.45 -2.98 -12.11
C SER A 415 3.67 -3.19 -13.61
N ASN A 416 2.61 -3.01 -14.39
CA ASN A 416 2.60 -3.27 -15.84
C ASN A 416 2.99 -2.04 -16.67
N ASP A 417 2.94 -0.85 -16.09
CA ASP A 417 3.42 0.39 -16.71
C ASP A 417 4.17 1.21 -15.67
N VAL A 418 5.50 1.21 -15.76
CA VAL A 418 6.39 1.90 -14.82
C VAL A 418 7.23 2.92 -15.58
N GLN A 419 7.19 4.17 -15.12
CA GLN A 419 8.06 5.22 -15.63
C GLN A 419 9.19 5.49 -14.65
N LEU A 420 10.43 5.46 -15.14
CA LEU A 420 11.64 5.77 -14.40
C LEU A 420 12.35 6.94 -15.08
N ASP A 421 12.62 7.99 -14.32
CA ASP A 421 13.38 9.16 -14.75
C ASP A 421 14.50 9.42 -13.74
N GLY A 422 15.73 9.63 -14.23
CA GLY A 422 16.91 9.88 -13.38
C GLY A 422 17.88 8.70 -13.18
N PRO A 423 18.80 8.78 -12.22
CA PRO A 423 19.81 7.75 -11.99
C PRO A 423 19.31 6.59 -11.10
N PHE A 424 19.57 5.35 -11.52
CA PHE A 424 19.27 4.13 -10.77
C PHE A 424 20.49 3.21 -10.73
N GLU A 425 20.90 2.76 -9.54
CA GLU A 425 22.06 1.88 -9.39
C GLU A 425 21.75 0.44 -9.82
N MET A 426 20.64 -0.10 -9.32
CA MET A 426 20.16 -1.43 -9.70
C MET A 426 18.65 -1.42 -9.87
N VAL A 427 18.16 -1.95 -10.99
CA VAL A 427 16.75 -2.24 -11.22
C VAL A 427 16.60 -3.74 -11.44
N GLU A 428 15.72 -4.37 -10.68
CA GLU A 428 15.41 -5.79 -10.76
C GLU A 428 13.94 -5.96 -11.14
N VAL A 429 13.67 -6.65 -12.24
CA VAL A 429 12.31 -6.88 -12.73
C VAL A 429 11.86 -8.30 -12.36
N GLN A 430 10.89 -8.37 -11.46
CA GLN A 430 10.22 -9.56 -10.95
C GLN A 430 8.71 -9.55 -11.31
N ASN A 431 8.36 -9.10 -12.52
CA ASN A 431 6.98 -9.12 -13.00
C ASN A 431 6.79 -10.29 -13.99
N ASN A 432 5.82 -11.16 -13.72
CA ASN A 432 5.47 -12.30 -14.57
C ASN A 432 4.34 -12.00 -15.58
N GLN A 433 3.91 -10.74 -15.66
CA GLN A 433 2.94 -10.24 -16.64
C GLN A 433 3.65 -9.40 -17.72
N ALA A 434 2.98 -9.20 -18.86
CA ALA A 434 3.47 -8.26 -19.84
C ALA A 434 3.51 -6.85 -19.24
N ALA A 435 4.64 -6.17 -19.38
CA ALA A 435 4.88 -4.88 -18.77
C ALA A 435 5.69 -3.96 -19.68
N THR A 436 5.57 -2.66 -19.45
CA THR A 436 6.39 -1.62 -20.07
C THR A 436 7.15 -0.89 -18.98
N ILE A 437 8.46 -0.77 -19.16
CA ILE A 437 9.32 0.12 -18.37
C ILE A 437 9.81 1.21 -19.30
N LYS A 438 9.48 2.46 -18.99
CA LYS A 438 9.74 3.62 -19.85
C LYS A 438 10.37 4.77 -19.08
N GLY A 439 10.80 5.81 -19.81
CA GLY A 439 11.26 7.07 -19.23
C GLY A 439 12.72 7.37 -19.53
N ASN A 440 13.24 8.46 -18.99
CA ASN A 440 14.58 8.97 -19.19
C ASN A 440 15.50 8.57 -18.02
N ALA A 441 15.71 7.27 -17.84
CA ALA A 441 16.52 6.73 -16.75
C ALA A 441 17.91 6.28 -17.20
N PHE A 442 18.96 6.74 -16.49
CA PHE A 442 20.25 6.07 -16.54
C PHE A 442 20.24 4.92 -15.53
N ILE A 443 20.31 3.69 -16.03
CA ILE A 443 20.29 2.48 -15.18
C ILE A 443 21.66 1.83 -15.24
N LYS A 444 22.36 1.78 -14.12
CA LYS A 444 23.69 1.17 -14.07
C LYS A 444 23.64 -0.34 -14.24
N GLU A 445 22.74 -1.02 -13.52
CA GLU A 445 22.46 -2.44 -13.73
C GLU A 445 20.95 -2.72 -13.79
N LEU A 446 20.49 -3.35 -14.86
CA LEU A 446 19.13 -3.86 -15.02
C LEU A 446 19.17 -5.40 -15.05
N GLN A 447 18.46 -6.05 -14.13
CA GLN A 447 18.31 -7.51 -14.08
C GLN A 447 16.89 -7.92 -14.47
N LEU A 448 16.77 -8.78 -15.47
CA LEU A 448 15.50 -9.36 -15.91
C LEU A 448 15.39 -10.81 -15.42
N LYS A 449 14.53 -11.06 -14.43
CA LYS A 449 14.32 -12.40 -13.83
C LYS A 449 13.08 -13.15 -14.35
N GLN A 450 12.38 -12.59 -15.33
CA GLN A 450 11.00 -12.95 -15.67
C GLN A 450 10.84 -14.00 -16.78
N ASN A 451 9.59 -14.45 -17.02
CA ASN A 451 9.17 -15.34 -18.13
C ASN A 451 8.13 -14.70 -19.07
N ALA A 452 7.81 -13.40 -18.91
CA ALA A 452 6.84 -12.67 -19.73
C ALA A 452 7.51 -11.64 -20.64
N ASN A 453 6.78 -11.12 -21.64
CA ASN A 453 7.29 -10.12 -22.58
C ASN A 453 7.36 -8.73 -21.92
N LEU A 454 8.56 -8.16 -21.86
CA LEU A 454 8.81 -6.80 -21.35
C LEU A 454 9.09 -5.82 -22.49
N ALA A 455 8.45 -4.66 -22.51
CA ALA A 455 8.87 -3.56 -23.38
C ALA A 455 9.79 -2.62 -22.60
N LEU A 456 11.06 -2.52 -23.02
CA LEU A 456 12.01 -1.55 -22.48
C LEU A 456 12.03 -0.32 -23.39
N GLN A 457 11.49 0.80 -22.90
CA GLN A 457 11.40 2.09 -23.61
C GLN A 457 12.14 3.18 -22.81
N ILE A 458 13.38 2.86 -22.43
CA ILE A 458 14.27 3.79 -21.74
C ILE A 458 14.92 4.70 -22.79
N LYS A 459 14.84 6.03 -22.62
CA LYS A 459 15.41 7.00 -23.58
C LYS A 459 16.89 7.30 -23.36
N ASN A 460 17.41 6.94 -22.20
CA ASN A 460 18.82 7.08 -21.84
C ASN A 460 19.52 5.71 -21.96
N LYS A 461 20.59 5.50 -21.19
CA LYS A 461 21.42 4.31 -21.24
C LYS A 461 21.15 3.33 -20.09
N ILE A 462 21.03 2.06 -20.46
CA ILE A 462 21.19 0.92 -19.55
C ILE A 462 22.66 0.47 -19.67
N ALA A 463 23.48 0.75 -18.66
CA ALA A 463 24.91 0.46 -18.73
C ALA A 463 25.19 -1.05 -18.76
N GLN A 464 24.50 -1.82 -17.92
CA GLN A 464 24.54 -3.28 -17.93
C GLN A 464 23.12 -3.86 -17.86
N LEU A 465 22.78 -4.73 -18.81
CA LEU A 465 21.54 -5.50 -18.84
C LEU A 465 21.85 -6.98 -18.66
N LYS A 466 21.44 -7.56 -17.54
CA LYS A 466 21.58 -8.99 -17.26
C LYS A 466 20.25 -9.70 -17.44
N VAL A 467 20.24 -10.74 -18.26
CA VAL A 467 19.05 -11.50 -18.63
C VAL A 467 19.12 -12.89 -18.01
N GLU A 468 18.09 -13.29 -17.26
CA GLU A 468 17.94 -14.68 -16.78
C GLU A 468 17.24 -15.56 -17.82
N LYS A 469 17.41 -16.89 -17.69
CA LYS A 469 16.85 -17.85 -18.63
C LYS A 469 15.32 -17.79 -18.63
N GLY A 470 14.73 -17.61 -19.82
CA GLY A 470 13.27 -17.54 -20.00
C GLY A 470 12.74 -16.11 -20.16
N ALA A 471 13.54 -15.09 -19.85
CA ALA A 471 13.14 -13.70 -20.05
C ALA A 471 13.08 -13.34 -21.54
N LYS A 472 12.01 -12.63 -21.91
CA LYS A 472 11.83 -12.06 -23.25
C LYS A 472 11.49 -10.58 -23.14
N PHE A 473 12.05 -9.78 -24.04
CA PHE A 473 11.84 -8.34 -24.04
C PHE A 473 11.96 -7.73 -25.44
N SER A 474 11.46 -6.52 -25.61
CA SER A 474 11.66 -5.67 -26.77
C SER A 474 12.38 -4.39 -26.36
N LEU A 475 13.05 -3.78 -27.34
CA LEU A 475 13.74 -2.50 -27.17
C LEU A 475 13.02 -1.38 -27.93
N GLY A 476 12.82 -0.27 -27.25
CA GLY A 476 12.40 1.00 -27.84
C GLY A 476 13.49 1.57 -28.75
N PHE A 477 13.09 2.51 -29.62
CA PHE A 477 14.00 3.16 -30.57
C PHE A 477 15.19 3.82 -29.84
N ASP A 478 14.90 4.58 -28.79
CA ASP A 478 15.88 5.39 -28.05
C ASP A 478 16.65 4.61 -26.97
N THR A 479 16.40 3.30 -26.83
CA THR A 479 16.97 2.51 -25.73
C THR A 479 18.37 2.03 -26.04
N ALA A 480 19.37 2.60 -25.37
CA ALA A 480 20.77 2.21 -25.47
C ALA A 480 21.16 1.16 -24.42
N ILE A 481 21.89 0.11 -24.82
CA ILE A 481 22.47 -0.90 -23.92
C ILE A 481 23.99 -0.90 -24.07
N GLY A 482 24.71 -0.63 -22.97
CA GLY A 482 26.17 -0.72 -22.94
C GLY A 482 26.67 -2.17 -22.97
N HIS A 483 26.15 -3.01 -22.09
CA HIS A 483 26.54 -4.42 -22.02
C HIS A 483 25.34 -5.33 -21.76
N LEU A 484 24.98 -6.14 -22.75
CA LEU A 484 24.01 -7.20 -22.65
C LEU A 484 24.68 -8.51 -22.20
N GLN A 485 24.34 -9.00 -21.01
CA GLN A 485 24.80 -10.27 -20.48
C GLN A 485 23.68 -11.32 -20.58
N LEU A 486 23.94 -12.35 -21.39
CA LEU A 486 23.01 -13.45 -21.65
C LEU A 486 23.43 -14.73 -20.93
N PRO A 487 22.49 -15.65 -20.64
CA PRO A 487 22.82 -16.99 -20.16
C PRO A 487 23.64 -17.78 -21.18
N TYR A 488 24.43 -18.73 -20.71
CA TYR A 488 25.22 -19.61 -21.58
C TYR A 488 24.34 -20.33 -22.61
N GLY A 489 24.72 -20.28 -23.88
CA GLY A 489 24.03 -20.94 -24.99
C GLY A 489 22.74 -20.25 -25.45
N ILE A 490 22.41 -19.07 -24.92
CA ILE A 490 21.26 -18.26 -25.35
C ILE A 490 21.75 -17.12 -26.26
N GLN A 491 21.12 -16.99 -27.42
CA GLN A 491 21.40 -15.92 -28.37
C GLN A 491 20.51 -14.70 -28.11
N ALA A 492 20.95 -13.53 -28.57
CA ALA A 492 20.19 -12.29 -28.42
C ALA A 492 18.81 -12.37 -29.07
N THR A 493 18.67 -13.06 -30.22
CA THR A 493 17.40 -13.32 -30.91
C THR A 493 16.42 -14.19 -30.12
N ASP A 494 16.90 -14.98 -29.14
CA ASP A 494 16.04 -15.84 -28.33
C ASP A 494 15.27 -15.05 -27.27
N VAL A 495 15.84 -13.91 -26.86
CA VAL A 495 15.35 -13.09 -25.74
C VAL A 495 14.89 -11.70 -26.17
N ILE A 496 15.41 -11.14 -27.27
CA ILE A 496 14.98 -9.84 -27.81
C ILE A 496 14.05 -10.05 -29.00
N THR A 497 12.77 -9.73 -28.84
CA THR A 497 11.73 -10.03 -29.83
C THR A 497 11.85 -9.21 -31.11
N ASN A 498 12.45 -8.02 -31.04
CA ASN A 498 12.72 -7.13 -32.17
C ASN A 498 14.23 -6.93 -32.38
N PHE A 499 15.02 -8.00 -32.18
CA PHE A 499 16.49 -7.92 -32.22
C PHE A 499 17.02 -7.36 -33.54
N ASN A 500 16.49 -7.80 -34.68
CA ASN A 500 17.00 -7.40 -35.99
C ASN A 500 16.88 -5.90 -36.23
N ASP A 501 15.81 -5.28 -35.71
CA ASP A 501 15.53 -3.85 -35.85
C ASP A 501 16.33 -3.00 -34.84
N ARG A 502 16.83 -3.65 -33.76
CA ARG A 502 17.42 -2.98 -32.59
C ARG A 502 18.84 -3.41 -32.24
N LYS A 503 19.47 -4.28 -33.04
CA LYS A 503 20.82 -4.78 -32.78
C LYS A 503 21.85 -3.66 -32.60
N ASN A 504 21.69 -2.55 -33.33
CA ASN A 504 22.59 -1.40 -33.27
C ASN A 504 22.48 -0.61 -31.97
N ASN A 505 21.46 -0.86 -31.15
CA ASN A 505 21.29 -0.23 -29.85
C ASN A 505 22.14 -0.89 -28.75
N ILE A 506 22.80 -2.02 -29.04
CA ILE A 506 23.56 -2.82 -28.08
C ILE A 506 25.04 -2.71 -28.42
N GLU A 507 25.82 -2.14 -27.49
CA GLU A 507 27.27 -1.89 -27.65
C GLU A 507 28.08 -3.18 -27.50
N LYS A 508 27.74 -4.01 -26.51
CA LYS A 508 28.43 -5.28 -26.26
C LYS A 508 27.44 -6.38 -25.88
N THR A 509 27.61 -7.58 -26.43
CA THR A 509 26.89 -8.79 -25.99
C THR A 509 27.90 -9.79 -25.43
N ASN A 510 27.77 -10.12 -24.14
CA ASN A 510 28.74 -10.93 -23.40
C ASN A 510 30.19 -10.40 -23.59
N ASN A 511 31.05 -11.15 -24.28
CA ASN A 511 32.44 -10.76 -24.52
C ASN A 511 32.66 -10.12 -25.90
N GLU A 512 31.62 -9.99 -26.72
CA GLU A 512 31.70 -9.53 -28.10
C GLU A 512 31.21 -8.09 -28.24
N THR A 513 32.06 -7.23 -28.82
CA THR A 513 31.71 -5.85 -29.15
C THR A 513 30.94 -5.80 -30.47
N ASN A 514 29.87 -5.02 -30.53
CA ASN A 514 29.10 -4.81 -31.73
C ASN A 514 29.71 -3.68 -32.59
N PRO A 515 30.26 -3.97 -33.78
CA PRO A 515 30.83 -2.94 -34.65
C PRO A 515 29.76 -2.03 -35.29
N GLU A 516 28.49 -2.45 -35.30
CA GLU A 516 27.37 -1.66 -35.84
C GLU A 516 26.69 -0.77 -34.79
N TYR A 517 27.21 -0.76 -33.55
CA TYR A 517 26.63 0.02 -32.46
C TYR A 517 26.53 1.51 -32.80
N LYS A 518 25.37 2.08 -32.52
CA LYS A 518 25.08 3.52 -32.53
C LYS A 518 24.31 3.81 -31.27
N ASP A 519 24.80 4.70 -30.43
CA ASP A 519 24.11 5.07 -29.20
C ASP A 519 22.83 5.86 -29.53
N PRO A 520 21.62 5.27 -29.39
CA PRO A 520 20.39 5.97 -29.73
C PRO A 520 19.99 7.01 -28.67
N SER A 521 20.57 6.95 -27.46
CA SER A 521 20.28 7.90 -26.38
C SER A 521 20.96 9.26 -26.58
N LEU A 522 22.02 9.28 -27.38
CA LEU A 522 22.65 10.51 -27.81
C LEU A 522 21.86 11.07 -29.00
N THR A 523 20.91 11.97 -28.73
CA THR A 523 20.42 12.85 -29.79
C THR A 523 21.64 13.53 -30.45
N PRO A 524 21.71 13.68 -31.78
CA PRO A 524 22.83 14.35 -32.43
C PRO A 524 22.84 15.84 -32.03
N GLY A 525 23.52 16.17 -30.94
CA GLY A 525 23.66 17.52 -30.39
C GLY A 525 24.97 18.14 -30.82
N GLY A 526 24.89 19.39 -31.31
CA GLY A 526 25.96 20.10 -31.99
C GLY A 526 27.27 20.31 -31.22
N GLY A 527 28.36 20.24 -31.98
CA GLY A 527 29.72 20.65 -31.62
C GLY A 527 30.59 20.60 -32.87
N GLY A 528 31.19 21.73 -33.25
CA GLY A 528 31.72 21.98 -34.59
C GLY A 528 32.85 21.06 -35.08
N GLY A 529 32.80 20.75 -36.37
CA GLY A 529 33.84 20.11 -37.17
C GLY A 529 33.28 19.71 -38.53
N GLY A 530 33.64 20.45 -39.58
CA GLY A 530 33.00 20.40 -40.90
C GLY A 530 32.95 19.02 -41.56
N GLY A 531 31.74 18.60 -41.93
CA GLY A 531 31.44 17.48 -42.82
C GLY A 531 29.93 17.34 -42.96
N ALA A 532 29.36 17.88 -44.03
CA ALA A 532 27.91 17.94 -44.23
C ALA A 532 27.29 16.54 -44.31
N VAL A 533 26.61 16.11 -43.25
CA VAL A 533 25.57 15.08 -43.32
C VAL A 533 24.25 15.82 -43.40
N GLY A 534 23.56 15.68 -44.53
CA GLY A 534 22.34 16.40 -44.82
C GLY A 534 21.24 16.08 -43.81
N LYS A 535 20.46 17.12 -43.49
CA LYS A 535 19.13 17.03 -42.88
C LYS A 535 18.36 15.79 -43.38
N PRO A 536 17.79 14.93 -42.51
CA PRO A 536 17.03 13.77 -42.95
C PRO A 536 15.90 14.23 -43.86
N SER A 537 15.75 13.61 -45.04
CA SER A 537 14.67 13.97 -45.96
C SER A 537 13.31 13.66 -45.35
N ALA A 538 12.27 14.37 -45.79
CA ALA A 538 10.90 14.07 -45.39
C ALA A 538 10.54 12.59 -45.64
N ASP A 539 11.05 12.00 -46.74
CA ASP A 539 10.86 10.58 -47.06
C ASP A 539 11.55 9.64 -46.06
N SER A 540 12.71 10.02 -45.53
CA SER A 540 13.41 9.23 -44.51
C SER A 540 12.67 9.25 -43.18
N ILE A 541 12.07 10.39 -42.83
CA ILE A 541 11.22 10.52 -41.63
C ILE A 541 9.93 9.74 -41.85
N LEU A 542 9.32 9.82 -43.04
CA LEU A 542 8.11 9.06 -43.35
C LEU A 542 8.35 7.55 -43.27
N ASN A 543 9.48 7.09 -43.82
CA ASN A 543 9.85 5.68 -43.79
C ASN A 543 10.17 5.16 -42.39
N SER A 544 10.58 6.01 -41.43
CA SER A 544 10.84 5.55 -40.06
C SER A 544 9.57 5.20 -39.29
N TYR A 545 8.43 5.76 -39.68
CA TYR A 545 7.13 5.47 -39.09
C TYR A 545 6.34 4.38 -39.84
N LYS A 546 6.87 3.93 -40.99
CA LYS A 546 6.17 3.00 -41.88
C LYS A 546 5.79 1.69 -41.17
N ASP A 547 6.72 1.12 -40.42
CA ASP A 547 6.50 -0.15 -39.73
C ASP A 547 5.48 -0.02 -38.58
N ASP A 548 5.44 1.12 -37.90
CA ASP A 548 4.46 1.39 -36.84
C ASP A 548 3.04 1.48 -37.42
N PHE A 549 2.89 2.15 -38.57
CA PHE A 549 1.62 2.17 -39.30
C PHE A 549 1.24 0.80 -39.89
N GLU A 550 2.19 0.03 -40.41
CA GLU A 550 1.94 -1.32 -40.93
C GLU A 550 1.55 -2.29 -39.81
N GLN A 551 2.17 -2.22 -38.63
CA GLN A 551 1.80 -3.04 -37.48
C GLN A 551 0.42 -2.67 -36.94
N LEU A 552 0.13 -1.38 -36.79
CA LEU A 552 -1.18 -0.92 -36.35
C LEU A 552 -2.28 -1.38 -37.32
N LYS A 553 -2.01 -1.29 -38.62
CA LYS A 553 -2.88 -1.80 -39.69
C LYS A 553 -3.13 -3.29 -39.55
N ASN A 554 -2.06 -4.11 -39.52
CA ASN A 554 -2.20 -5.58 -39.48
C ASN A 554 -2.96 -6.04 -38.23
N LYS A 555 -2.76 -5.34 -37.11
CA LYS A 555 -3.48 -5.61 -35.85
C LYS A 555 -4.96 -5.25 -35.96
N ALA A 556 -5.28 -4.09 -36.53
CA ALA A 556 -6.66 -3.67 -36.76
C ALA A 556 -7.38 -4.66 -37.69
N GLU A 557 -6.77 -5.04 -38.82
CA GLU A 557 -7.32 -6.02 -39.76
C GLU A 557 -7.58 -7.37 -39.08
N THR A 558 -6.62 -7.86 -38.28
CA THR A 558 -6.78 -9.12 -37.54
C THR A 558 -7.95 -9.05 -36.57
N ASP A 559 -8.02 -7.98 -35.77
CA ASP A 559 -9.05 -7.78 -34.76
C ASP A 559 -10.45 -7.67 -35.36
N PHE A 560 -10.61 -6.92 -36.45
CA PHE A 560 -11.90 -6.78 -37.12
C PHE A 560 -12.30 -8.05 -37.88
N ASN A 561 -11.36 -8.76 -38.51
CA ASN A 561 -11.64 -10.04 -39.15
C ASN A 561 -12.08 -11.11 -38.14
N ASN A 562 -11.47 -11.13 -36.95
CA ASN A 562 -11.87 -12.02 -35.87
C ASN A 562 -13.29 -11.67 -35.37
N LEU A 563 -13.58 -10.38 -35.17
CA LEU A 563 -14.91 -9.92 -34.77
C LEU A 563 -15.99 -10.31 -35.80
N LEU A 564 -15.71 -10.11 -37.09
CA LEU A 564 -16.60 -10.51 -38.17
C LEU A 564 -16.79 -12.03 -38.23
N THR A 565 -15.72 -12.79 -38.01
CA THR A 565 -15.77 -14.24 -37.94
C THR A 565 -16.65 -14.70 -36.79
N ASP A 566 -16.45 -14.15 -35.59
CA ASP A 566 -17.24 -14.52 -34.42
C ASP A 566 -18.73 -14.18 -34.58
N PHE A 567 -19.04 -13.08 -35.27
CA PHE A 567 -20.41 -12.73 -35.65
C PHE A 567 -21.00 -13.71 -36.69
N VAL A 568 -20.31 -13.96 -37.81
CA VAL A 568 -20.78 -14.83 -38.91
C VAL A 568 -21.01 -16.27 -38.43
N TYR A 569 -20.22 -16.75 -37.47
CA TYR A 569 -20.36 -18.09 -36.89
C TYR A 569 -21.26 -18.12 -35.64
N ASN A 570 -22.09 -17.10 -35.41
CA ASN A 570 -23.06 -16.99 -34.32
C ASN A 570 -22.46 -17.19 -32.90
N LYS A 571 -21.20 -16.77 -32.69
CA LYS A 571 -20.58 -16.81 -31.35
C LYS A 571 -20.91 -15.59 -30.49
N ILE A 572 -21.31 -14.49 -31.14
CA ILE A 572 -21.72 -13.24 -30.51
C ILE A 572 -22.96 -12.68 -31.20
N GLU A 573 -23.82 -12.01 -30.44
CA GLU A 573 -25.03 -11.36 -30.96
C GLU A 573 -24.68 -10.08 -31.75
N PHE A 574 -25.53 -9.67 -32.70
CA PHE A 574 -25.30 -8.48 -33.54
C PHE A 574 -25.03 -7.21 -32.71
N SER A 575 -25.78 -7.00 -31.62
CA SER A 575 -25.60 -5.84 -30.73
C SER A 575 -24.25 -5.86 -30.01
N GLU A 576 -23.74 -7.04 -29.68
CA GLU A 576 -22.43 -7.21 -29.05
C GLU A 576 -21.30 -6.98 -30.05
N ALA A 577 -21.42 -7.55 -31.25
CA ALA A 577 -20.49 -7.32 -32.36
C ALA A 577 -20.38 -5.82 -32.70
N LEU A 578 -21.52 -5.11 -32.77
CA LEU A 578 -21.57 -3.68 -33.05
C LEU A 578 -20.89 -2.84 -31.96
N ASN A 579 -21.09 -3.17 -30.68
CA ASN A 579 -20.46 -2.45 -29.58
C ASN A 579 -18.94 -2.69 -29.53
N GLN A 580 -18.51 -3.95 -29.63
CA GLN A 580 -17.08 -4.29 -29.67
C GLN A 580 -16.39 -3.66 -30.88
N GLY A 581 -17.06 -3.62 -32.04
CA GLY A 581 -16.55 -2.95 -33.24
C GLY A 581 -16.35 -1.44 -33.04
N LYS A 582 -17.31 -0.75 -32.41
CA LYS A 582 -17.19 0.68 -32.07
C LYS A 582 -16.05 0.98 -31.09
N GLU A 583 -15.86 0.13 -30.09
CA GLU A 583 -14.74 0.30 -29.13
C GLU A 583 -13.38 0.06 -29.79
N LYS A 584 -13.26 -0.99 -30.62
CA LYS A 584 -12.06 -1.26 -31.40
C LYS A 584 -11.74 -0.12 -32.37
N TYR A 585 -12.74 0.40 -33.08
CA TYR A 585 -12.57 1.56 -33.97
C TYR A 585 -11.98 2.76 -33.22
N LYS A 586 -12.59 3.14 -32.08
CA LYS A 586 -12.09 4.26 -31.25
C LYS A 586 -10.66 4.05 -30.78
N TYR A 587 -10.32 2.82 -30.38
CA TYR A 587 -8.96 2.47 -29.96
C TYR A 587 -7.94 2.66 -31.10
N TYR A 588 -8.25 2.14 -32.30
CA TYR A 588 -7.35 2.22 -33.45
C TYR A 588 -7.25 3.65 -34.02
N GLU A 589 -8.35 4.40 -34.03
CA GLU A 589 -8.37 5.82 -34.39
C GLU A 589 -7.52 6.66 -33.42
N SER A 590 -7.64 6.43 -32.11
CA SER A 590 -6.79 7.11 -31.12
C SER A 590 -5.32 6.73 -31.25
N SER A 591 -5.03 5.45 -31.47
CA SER A 591 -3.65 4.96 -31.61
C SER A 591 -2.99 5.51 -32.86
N PHE A 592 -3.73 5.59 -33.97
CA PHE A 592 -3.27 6.20 -35.21
C PHE A 592 -2.99 7.69 -35.03
N ASN A 593 -3.93 8.43 -34.43
CA ASN A 593 -3.76 9.86 -34.21
C ASN A 593 -2.53 10.17 -33.35
N ASN A 594 -2.19 9.31 -32.38
CA ASN A 594 -0.97 9.48 -31.59
C ASN A 594 0.29 9.33 -32.45
N ILE A 595 0.43 8.25 -33.22
CA ILE A 595 1.59 8.02 -34.09
C ILE A 595 1.68 9.11 -35.18
N TYR A 596 0.53 9.51 -35.73
CA TYR A 596 0.45 10.59 -36.73
C TYR A 596 0.92 11.93 -36.15
N ASN A 597 0.51 12.27 -34.93
CA ASN A 597 0.95 13.51 -34.27
C ASN A 597 2.45 13.49 -33.99
N GLU A 598 3.03 12.34 -33.64
CA GLU A 598 4.48 12.17 -33.48
C GLU A 598 5.22 12.39 -34.81
N LEU A 599 4.77 11.76 -35.91
CA LEU A 599 5.29 11.98 -37.26
C LEU A 599 5.24 13.46 -37.66
N VAL A 600 4.11 14.14 -37.42
CA VAL A 600 3.93 15.56 -37.75
C VAL A 600 4.87 16.45 -36.94
N ASN A 601 5.06 16.14 -35.65
CA ASN A 601 5.99 16.87 -34.80
C ASN A 601 7.45 16.68 -35.25
N ASP A 602 7.82 15.48 -35.69
CA ASP A 602 9.15 15.20 -36.22
C ASP A 602 9.41 15.90 -37.55
N LEU A 603 8.42 15.93 -38.45
CA LEU A 603 8.48 16.69 -39.69
C LEU A 603 8.63 18.19 -39.42
N LYS A 604 7.83 18.76 -38.51
CA LYS A 604 7.90 20.18 -38.13
C LYS A 604 9.22 20.54 -37.46
N SER A 605 9.71 19.69 -36.55
CA SER A 605 11.02 19.87 -35.89
C SER A 605 12.18 19.82 -36.88
N ASN A 606 11.99 19.11 -38.00
CA ASN A 606 12.90 19.11 -39.12
C ASN A 606 12.46 20.09 -40.23
N GLY A 607 11.70 21.14 -39.95
CA GLY A 607 11.38 22.19 -40.93
C GLY A 607 10.70 21.72 -42.22
N TYR A 608 9.91 20.64 -42.17
CA TYR A 608 9.03 20.19 -43.24
C TYR A 608 7.57 20.54 -42.91
N SER A 609 6.78 20.81 -43.96
CA SER A 609 5.32 21.00 -43.82
C SER A 609 4.65 19.69 -43.43
N GLU A 610 3.55 19.79 -42.68
CA GLU A 610 2.63 18.69 -42.37
C GLU A 610 2.07 18.00 -43.63
N ASP A 611 2.07 18.68 -44.78
CA ASP A 611 1.64 18.10 -46.07
C ASP A 611 2.39 16.82 -46.45
N HIS A 612 3.62 16.63 -45.95
CA HIS A 612 4.41 15.41 -46.17
C HIS A 612 3.83 14.19 -45.44
N ALA A 613 3.08 14.40 -44.34
CA ALA A 613 2.39 13.33 -43.61
C ALA A 613 1.03 12.97 -44.23
N LYS A 614 0.51 13.79 -45.17
CA LYS A 614 -0.84 13.62 -45.72
C LYS A 614 -1.06 12.26 -46.40
N VAL A 615 -0.03 11.74 -47.06
CA VAL A 615 -0.07 10.41 -47.70
C VAL A 615 -0.34 9.27 -46.70
N VAL A 616 0.12 9.41 -45.46
CA VAL A 616 -0.12 8.44 -44.38
C VAL A 616 -1.55 8.52 -43.87
N LYS A 617 -2.09 9.74 -43.75
CA LYS A 617 -3.49 9.97 -43.39
C LYS A 617 -4.45 9.39 -44.44
N ASP A 618 -4.19 9.68 -45.71
CA ASP A 618 -4.99 9.14 -46.83
C ASP A 618 -4.92 7.60 -46.86
N THR A 619 -3.77 7.01 -46.51
CA THR A 619 -3.59 5.56 -46.40
C THR A 619 -4.41 4.98 -45.24
N PHE A 620 -4.41 5.62 -44.07
CA PHE A 620 -5.20 5.17 -42.92
C PHE A 620 -6.70 5.33 -43.13
N ASP A 621 -7.15 6.45 -43.70
CA ASP A 621 -8.56 6.68 -44.03
C ASP A 621 -9.05 5.63 -45.05
N SER A 622 -8.19 5.21 -45.99
CA SER A 622 -8.47 4.10 -46.90
C SER A 622 -8.51 2.72 -46.22
N LEU A 623 -7.85 2.55 -45.07
CA LEU A 623 -7.74 1.27 -44.35
C LEU A 623 -8.81 1.08 -43.29
N VAL A 624 -9.16 2.15 -42.58
CA VAL A 624 -10.15 2.14 -41.50
C VAL A 624 -11.53 2.60 -41.97
N GLY A 625 -11.58 3.37 -43.06
CA GLY A 625 -12.83 3.78 -43.73
C GLY A 625 -13.79 2.64 -44.07
N PRO A 626 -13.33 1.46 -44.54
CA PRO A 626 -14.19 0.28 -44.71
C PRO A 626 -14.86 -0.20 -43.41
N TYR A 627 -14.18 -0.08 -42.27
CA TYR A 627 -14.74 -0.48 -40.97
C TYR A 627 -15.70 0.55 -40.40
N SER A 628 -15.45 1.85 -40.63
CA SER A 628 -16.43 2.90 -40.36
C SER A 628 -17.75 2.63 -41.11
N LYS A 629 -17.67 2.32 -42.41
CA LYS A 629 -18.83 1.92 -43.23
C LYS A 629 -19.48 0.58 -42.86
N PHE A 630 -18.75 -0.30 -42.17
CA PHE A 630 -19.29 -1.56 -41.65
C PHE A 630 -20.04 -1.35 -40.32
N LEU A 631 -19.68 -0.31 -39.57
CA LEU A 631 -20.32 0.06 -38.31
C LEU A 631 -21.56 0.98 -38.48
N GLU A 632 -21.62 1.70 -39.59
CA GLU A 632 -22.82 2.40 -40.10
C GLU A 632 -23.81 1.41 -40.73
#